data_AF-A0A833PQS9-F1
#
_entry.id   AF-A0A833PQS9-F1
#
_cell.length_a   1.000
_cell.length_b   1.000
_cell.length_c   1.000
_cell.angle_alpha   90.00
_cell.angle_beta   90.00
_cell.angle_gamma   90.00
#
_symmetry.space_group_name_H-M   'P 1'
#
loop_
_entity.id
_entity.type
_entity.pdbx_description
1 polymer ?
#
loop_
_entity_poly.entity_id
_entity_poly.type
_entity_poly.pdbx_seq_one_letter_code
_entity_poly.pdbx_strand_id
1 'polypeptide(L)'
;MKTATFPSVRVEPELRDAAEDVLQEGETLSSFVEQSIREGIERRRLQSEFIARGLASRDEARRTGEYVSSSEVLERLGRRLDSLRDRKRRAQ
;
A
#
# COMPACT_ATOMS: atom_id res chain seq x y z
N MET A 1 -20.73 9.51 15.99
CA MET A 1 -21.51 10.08 14.86
C MET A 1 -20.54 10.46 13.74
N LYS A 2 -20.87 10.20 12.47
CA LYS A 2 -20.10 10.71 11.32
C LYS A 2 -20.53 12.15 11.07
N THR A 3 -19.62 13.11 11.22
CA THR A 3 -19.93 14.56 11.25
C THR A 3 -19.58 15.30 9.97
N ALA A 4 -18.90 14.63 9.03
CA ALA A 4 -18.48 15.20 7.76
C ALA A 4 -18.96 14.30 6.60
N THR A 5 -19.25 14.92 5.46
CA THR A 5 -19.71 14.25 4.24
C THR A 5 -18.76 14.53 3.09
N PHE A 6 -18.50 13.53 2.26
CA PHE A 6 -17.85 13.76 0.97
C PHE A 6 -18.78 14.52 0.02
N PRO A 7 -18.24 15.27 -0.96
CA PRO A 7 -19.05 15.92 -1.97
C PRO A 7 -19.80 14.89 -2.83
N SER A 8 -20.95 15.29 -3.37
CA SER A 8 -21.68 14.48 -4.34
C SER A 8 -20.90 14.37 -5.65
N VAL A 9 -20.57 13.16 -6.07
CA VAL A 9 -19.82 12.86 -7.30
C VAL A 9 -20.77 12.23 -8.32
N ARG A 10 -20.81 12.79 -9.53
CA ARG A 10 -21.46 12.13 -10.67
C ARG A 10 -20.52 11.08 -11.23
N VAL A 11 -21.05 9.90 -11.50
CA VAL A 11 -20.33 8.76 -12.05
C VAL A 11 -21.11 8.18 -13.22
N GLU A 12 -20.41 7.48 -14.10
CA GLU A 12 -21.06 6.71 -15.16
C GLU A 12 -21.94 5.60 -14.54
N PRO A 13 -23.12 5.31 -15.12
CA PRO A 13 -24.01 4.26 -14.63
C PRO A 13 -23.31 2.91 -14.46
N GLU A 14 -22.47 2.53 -15.42
CA GLU A 14 -21.78 1.23 -15.42
C GLU A 14 -20.81 1.11 -14.23
N LEU A 15 -20.20 2.21 -13.79
CA LEU A 15 -19.34 2.21 -12.60
C LEU A 15 -20.17 2.03 -11.32
N ARG A 16 -21.37 2.61 -11.29
CA ARG A 16 -22.28 2.46 -10.16
C ARG A 16 -22.75 1.00 -10.05
N ASP A 17 -23.19 0.43 -11.16
CA ASP A 17 -23.68 -0.95 -11.21
C ASP A 17 -22.58 -1.92 -10.76
N ALA A 18 -21.36 -1.76 -11.30
CA ALA A 18 -20.22 -2.56 -10.89
C ALA A 18 -19.87 -2.43 -9.39
N ALA A 19 -20.11 -1.27 -8.78
CA ALA A 19 -19.88 -1.06 -7.36
C ALA A 19 -20.97 -1.70 -6.48
N GLU A 20 -22.21 -1.73 -6.96
CA GLU A 20 -23.33 -2.39 -6.28
C GLU A 20 -23.20 -3.93 -6.35
N ASP A 21 -22.71 -4.47 -7.48
CA ASP A 21 -22.53 -5.91 -7.70
C ASP A 21 -21.47 -6.58 -6.80
N VAL A 22 -20.49 -5.82 -6.29
CA VAL A 22 -19.38 -6.34 -5.47
C VAL A 22 -19.60 -6.18 -3.96
N LEU A 23 -20.75 -5.66 -3.54
CA LEU A 23 -21.06 -5.45 -2.13
C LEU A 23 -21.16 -6.77 -1.36
N GLN A 24 -20.65 -6.77 -0.13
CA GLN A 24 -20.81 -7.90 0.78
C GLN A 24 -22.18 -7.88 1.48
N GLU A 25 -22.57 -8.99 2.10
CA GLU A 25 -23.84 -9.08 2.84
C GLU A 25 -23.89 -8.05 3.97
N GLY A 26 -24.92 -7.19 3.94
CA GLY A 26 -25.09 -6.10 4.90
C GLY A 26 -24.24 -4.85 4.64
N GLU A 27 -23.43 -4.83 3.56
CA GLU A 27 -22.67 -3.65 3.16
C GLU A 27 -23.53 -2.66 2.36
N THR A 28 -23.25 -1.37 2.51
CA THR A 28 -23.90 -0.30 1.74
C THR A 28 -22.91 0.33 0.77
N LEU A 29 -23.40 0.88 -0.35
CA LEU A 29 -22.56 1.63 -1.28
C LEU A 29 -21.78 2.76 -0.59
N SER A 30 -22.42 3.46 0.37
CA SER A 30 -21.77 4.53 1.14
C SER A 30 -20.64 4.02 2.03
N SER A 31 -20.79 2.86 2.69
CA SER A 31 -19.71 2.27 3.51
C SER A 31 -18.56 1.76 2.64
N PHE A 32 -18.88 1.17 1.49
CA PHE A 32 -17.89 0.72 0.52
C PHE A 32 -17.06 1.88 -0.04
N VAL A 33 -17.71 3.00 -0.42
CA VAL A 33 -17.03 4.21 -0.88
C VAL A 33 -16.15 4.83 0.21
N GLU A 34 -16.64 4.92 1.44
CA GLU A 34 -15.82 5.41 2.56
C GLU A 34 -14.55 4.57 2.74
N GLN A 35 -14.69 3.25 2.74
CA GLN A 35 -13.57 2.33 2.91
C GLN A 35 -12.57 2.45 1.74
N SER A 36 -13.06 2.50 0.51
CA SER A 36 -12.24 2.69 -0.69
C SER A 36 -11.43 3.98 -0.64
N ILE A 37 -12.04 5.08 -0.18
CA ILE A 37 -11.33 6.36 -0.01
C ILE A 37 -10.26 6.25 1.07
N ARG A 38 -10.58 5.61 2.21
CA ARG A 38 -9.63 5.40 3.30
C ARG A 38 -8.40 4.62 2.83
N GLU A 39 -8.61 3.50 2.14
CA GLU A 39 -7.53 2.70 1.56
C GLU A 39 -6.73 3.47 0.50
N GLY A 40 -7.42 4.29 -0.32
CA GLY A 40 -6.79 5.17 -1.28
C GLY A 40 -5.88 6.23 -0.63
N ILE A 41 -6.31 6.81 0.49
CA ILE A 41 -5.51 7.77 1.26
C ILE A 41 -4.25 7.08 1.82
N GLU A 42 -4.43 5.93 2.48
CA GLU A 42 -3.30 5.19 3.08
C GLU A 42 -2.29 4.75 2.01
N ARG A 43 -2.75 4.23 0.87
CA ARG A 43 -1.89 3.89 -0.26
C ARG A 43 -1.09 5.10 -0.75
N ARG A 44 -1.73 6.26 -0.91
CA ARG A 44 -1.05 7.50 -1.35
C ARG A 44 -0.04 8.00 -0.33
N ARG A 45 -0.35 7.92 0.97
CA ARG A 45 0.60 8.28 2.05
C ARG A 45 1.83 7.38 2.02
N LEU A 46 1.63 6.06 2.02
CA LEU A 46 2.71 5.09 1.96
C LEU A 46 3.59 5.27 0.72
N GLN A 47 2.98 5.54 -0.44
CA GLN A 47 3.72 5.81 -1.67
C GLN A 47 4.56 7.08 -1.58
N SER A 48 3.96 8.17 -1.12
CA SER A 48 4.67 9.46 -0.95
C SER A 48 5.84 9.33 0.02
N GLU A 49 5.64 8.65 1.16
CA GLU A 49 6.72 8.40 2.12
C GLU A 49 7.81 7.49 1.56
N PHE A 50 7.44 6.45 0.80
CA PHE A 50 8.42 5.58 0.16
C PHE A 50 9.32 6.35 -0.81
N ILE A 51 8.72 7.23 -1.63
CA ILE A 51 9.45 8.10 -2.54
C ILE A 51 10.35 9.07 -1.77
N ALA A 52 9.81 9.72 -0.73
CA ALA A 52 10.58 10.65 0.10
C ALA A 52 11.81 9.97 0.74
N ARG A 53 11.64 8.77 1.31
CA ARG A 53 12.75 7.98 1.86
C ARG A 53 13.78 7.59 0.80
N GLY A 54 13.32 7.20 -0.39
CA GLY A 54 14.20 6.85 -1.51
C GLY A 54 15.04 8.04 -1.99
N LEU A 55 14.43 9.22 -2.12
CA LEU A 55 15.12 10.45 -2.50
C LEU A 55 16.14 10.87 -1.43
N ALA A 56 15.76 10.84 -0.16
CA ALA A 56 16.66 11.14 0.95
C ALA A 56 17.86 10.18 0.98
N SER A 57 17.61 8.87 0.82
CA SER A 57 18.69 7.86 0.76
C SER A 57 19.63 8.07 -0.43
N ARG A 58 19.10 8.44 -1.60
CA ARG A 58 19.91 8.77 -2.78
C ARG A 58 20.81 9.97 -2.51
N ASP A 59 20.26 11.03 -1.93
CA ASP A 59 20.99 12.27 -1.68
C ASP A 59 22.08 12.04 -0.61
N GLU A 60 21.80 11.20 0.39
CA GLU A 60 22.76 10.78 1.39
C GLU A 60 23.90 9.95 0.80
N ALA A 61 23.60 8.95 -0.04
CA ALA A 61 24.63 8.15 -0.73
C ALA A 61 25.50 9.01 -1.64
N ARG A 62 24.91 10.02 -2.30
CA ARG A 62 25.67 11.01 -3.10
C ARG A 62 26.60 11.86 -2.24
N ARG A 63 26.15 12.27 -1.04
CA ARG A 63 26.92 13.10 -0.12
C ARG A 63 28.08 12.35 0.52
N THR A 64 27.87 11.09 0.90
CA THR A 64 28.84 10.26 1.62
C THR A 64 29.74 9.46 0.69
N GLY A 65 29.28 9.15 -0.52
CA GLY A 65 29.94 8.19 -1.40
C GLY A 65 29.71 6.73 -1.01
N GLU A 66 28.88 6.47 0.00
CA GLU A 66 28.59 5.12 0.47
C GLU A 66 27.47 4.49 -0.36
N TYR A 67 27.81 3.43 -1.09
CA TYR A 67 26.87 2.64 -1.89
C TYR A 67 27.00 1.17 -1.54
N VAL A 68 25.88 0.45 -1.62
CA VAL A 68 25.84 -1.01 -1.46
C VAL A 68 25.58 -1.64 -2.83
N SER A 69 26.33 -2.68 -3.17
CA SER A 69 26.14 -3.39 -4.43
C SER A 69 24.76 -4.07 -4.47
N SER A 70 24.15 -4.12 -5.65
CA SER A 70 22.87 -4.80 -5.84
C SER A 70 22.95 -6.29 -5.46
N SER A 71 24.06 -6.96 -5.77
CA SER A 71 24.32 -8.35 -5.41
C SER A 71 24.27 -8.57 -3.90
N GLU A 72 24.92 -7.70 -3.11
CA GLU A 72 24.92 -7.80 -1.65
C GLU A 72 23.52 -7.59 -1.07
N VAL A 73 22.75 -6.62 -1.61
CA VAL A 73 21.36 -6.40 -1.20
C VAL A 73 20.50 -7.63 -1.49
N LEU A 74 20.59 -8.19 -2.69
CA LEU A 74 19.81 -9.36 -3.10
C LEU A 74 20.18 -10.60 -2.27
N GLU A 75 21.46 -10.82 -1.99
CA GLU A 75 21.91 -11.92 -1.14
C GLU A 75 21.37 -11.79 0.29
N ARG A 76 21.43 -10.58 0.87
CA ARG A 76 20.89 -10.33 2.21
C ARG A 76 19.37 -10.54 2.27
N LEU A 77 18.65 -10.14 1.24
CA LEU A 77 17.21 -10.36 1.14
C LEU A 77 16.88 -11.85 0.99
N GLY A 78 17.62 -12.58 0.15
CA GLY A 78 17.51 -14.03 0.00
C GLY A 78 17.68 -14.75 1.33
N ARG A 79 18.77 -14.47 2.06
CA ARG A 79 19.03 -15.05 3.39
C ARG A 79 17.91 -14.79 4.39
N ARG A 80 17.36 -13.56 4.40
CA ARG A 80 16.19 -13.23 5.26
C ARG A 80 14.97 -14.05 4.88
N LEU A 81 14.68 -14.19 3.59
CA LEU A 81 13.55 -14.95 3.09
C LEU A 81 13.67 -16.45 3.45
N ASP A 82 14.84 -17.03 3.26
CA ASP A 82 15.09 -18.44 3.59
C ASP A 82 14.94 -18.69 5.10
N SER A 83 15.42 -17.76 5.94
CA SER A 83 15.21 -17.84 7.39
C SER A 83 13.72 -17.82 7.80
N LEU A 84 12.87 -17.11 7.05
CA LEU A 84 11.43 -17.06 7.31
C LEU A 84 10.75 -18.34 6.84
N ARG A 85 11.16 -18.89 5.69
CA ARG A 85 10.67 -20.18 5.18
C ARG A 85 11.00 -21.32 6.12
N ASP A 86 12.23 -21.38 6.63
CA ASP A 86 12.65 -22.41 7.57
C ASP A 86 11.89 -22.32 8.90
N ARG A 87 11.65 -21.11 9.41
CA ARG A 87 10.81 -20.90 10.60
C ARG A 87 9.39 -21.39 10.38
N LYS A 88 8.79 -21.06 9.23
CA LYS A 88 7.45 -21.54 8.87
C LYS A 88 7.39 -23.06 8.78
N ARG A 89 8.39 -23.71 8.16
CA ARG A 89 8.46 -25.17 8.03
C ARG A 89 8.60 -25.88 9.38
N ARG A 90 9.28 -25.27 10.36
CA ARG A 90 9.45 -25.81 11.71
C ARG A 90 8.22 -25.61 12.62
N ALA A 91 7.35 -24.68 12.26
CA ALA A 91 6.11 -24.39 12.99
C ALA A 91 4.90 -25.16 12.44
N GLN A 92 5.08 -25.89 11.34
CA GLN A 92 4.13 -26.84 10.75
C GLN A 92 4.48 -28.25 11.21
#